data_AF-A0A923WGA9-F1
#
_entry.id   AF-A0A923WGA9-F1
#
_cell.length_a   1.000
_cell.length_b   1.000
_cell.length_c   1.000
_cell.angle_alpha   90.00
_cell.angle_beta   90.00
_cell.angle_gamma   90.00
#
_symmetry.space_group_name_H-M   'P 1'
#
loop_
_entity.id
_entity.type
_entity.pdbx_description
1 polymer ?
#
loop_
_entity_poly.entity_id
_entity_poly.type
_entity_poly.pdbx_seq_one_letter_code
_entity_poly.pdbx_strand_id
1 'polypeptide(L)'
;MNAPAHFPAMLSATPNGHVPTRLREIPYNYTSFSDREIVIRLLGEASWTLLDALRGARQTGRSARMLYEVLGDIWVVRRNPYLQDDLLDNPKRRQELINALHHRLAEVDKRRLAVDSAEPGEPHLVQQRSANVAQLLVAARRAVDDFAAEFRATYDLRKRAVKVLGRYTDKRNICFDGIKRVSHVTDATDWRVEYPFLVLTPDSEDEMAGLVKGCIELDLTIIPRGGGTGCT
;
A
#
# COMPACT_ATOMS: atom_id res chain seq x y z
N MET A 1 20.91 16.00 -22.90
CA MET A 1 19.69 16.83 -22.86
C MET A 1 18.64 16.12 -23.72
N ASN A 2 17.73 15.38 -23.11
CA ASN A 2 16.62 14.71 -23.81
C ASN A 2 15.33 15.28 -23.24
N ALA A 3 14.56 15.97 -24.09
CA ALA A 3 13.24 16.49 -23.76
C ALA A 3 12.25 15.32 -23.51
N PRO A 4 11.25 15.48 -22.62
CA PRO A 4 10.22 14.47 -22.44
C PRO A 4 9.29 14.47 -23.65
N ALA A 5 9.21 13.34 -24.35
CA ALA A 5 8.19 13.11 -25.36
C ALA A 5 6.81 12.98 -24.68
N HIS A 6 5.86 13.82 -25.07
CA HIS A 6 4.46 13.66 -24.71
C HIS A 6 3.90 12.44 -25.47
N PHE A 7 3.63 11.35 -24.75
CA PHE A 7 2.89 10.22 -25.29
C PHE A 7 1.38 10.51 -25.19
N PRO A 8 0.63 10.58 -26.31
CA PRO A 8 -0.82 10.58 -26.26
C PRO A 8 -1.28 9.22 -25.71
N ALA A 9 -2.19 9.24 -24.74
CA ALA A 9 -2.82 8.04 -24.20
C ALA A 9 -3.63 7.35 -25.31
N MET A 10 -3.02 6.38 -25.99
CA MET A 10 -3.69 5.45 -26.89
C MET A 10 -4.11 4.23 -26.09
N LEU A 11 -5.33 4.24 -25.55
CA LEU A 11 -6.11 3.05 -25.16
C LEU A 11 -7.52 3.49 -24.71
N SER A 12 -8.49 3.45 -25.64
CA SER A 12 -9.87 2.97 -25.43
C SER A 12 -10.81 3.45 -26.53
N ALA A 13 -10.78 2.81 -27.71
CA ALA A 13 -11.88 2.91 -28.67
C ALA A 13 -12.86 1.77 -28.38
N THR A 14 -13.88 2.04 -27.56
CA THR A 14 -15.13 1.27 -27.59
C THR A 14 -16.20 2.15 -28.22
N PRO A 15 -16.87 1.70 -29.29
CA PRO A 15 -17.97 2.46 -29.87
C PRO A 15 -19.20 2.26 -28.97
N ASN A 16 -19.74 3.35 -28.44
CA ASN A 16 -20.92 3.44 -27.58
C ASN A 16 -20.78 2.97 -26.13
N GLY A 17 -20.29 3.90 -25.30
CA GLY A 17 -20.53 3.94 -23.86
C GLY A 17 -19.73 5.07 -23.26
N HIS A 18 -20.38 6.07 -22.65
CA HIS A 18 -19.70 7.03 -21.79
C HIS A 18 -19.03 6.26 -20.64
N VAL A 19 -17.75 5.93 -20.78
CA VAL A 19 -16.94 5.50 -19.64
C VAL A 19 -16.77 6.76 -18.80
N PRO A 20 -17.33 6.86 -17.58
CA PRO A 20 -17.07 8.01 -16.75
C PRO A 20 -15.56 8.08 -16.56
N THR A 21 -14.96 9.20 -16.98
CA THR A 21 -13.54 9.48 -16.77
C THR A 21 -13.29 9.36 -15.27
N ARG A 22 -12.77 8.22 -14.81
CA ARG A 22 -12.51 7.97 -13.39
C ARG A 22 -11.40 8.93 -12.97
N LEU A 23 -11.77 10.08 -12.42
CA LEU A 23 -10.83 10.99 -11.78
C LEU A 23 -10.22 10.26 -10.58
N ARG A 24 -8.97 9.82 -10.75
CA ARG A 24 -8.11 9.32 -9.68
C ARG A 24 -7.71 10.49 -8.78
N GLU A 25 -7.96 10.35 -7.50
CA GLU A 25 -7.53 11.31 -6.47
C GLU A 25 -6.20 10.88 -5.81
N ILE A 26 -5.88 9.57 -5.82
CA ILE A 26 -4.59 9.08 -5.37
C ILE A 26 -3.51 9.36 -6.44
N PRO A 27 -2.37 9.99 -6.08
CA PRO A 27 -1.38 10.48 -7.06
C PRO A 27 -0.66 9.41 -7.88
N TYR A 28 -0.69 8.14 -7.44
CA TYR A 28 0.10 7.06 -8.02
C TYR A 28 -0.79 6.06 -8.76
N ASN A 29 -0.66 5.99 -10.08
CA ASN A 29 -1.32 4.96 -10.89
C ASN A 29 -0.49 3.67 -11.00
N TYR A 30 0.13 3.26 -9.89
CA TYR A 30 1.09 2.14 -9.85
C TYR A 30 0.42 0.78 -9.54
N THR A 31 -0.91 0.76 -9.40
CA THR A 31 -1.68 -0.47 -9.14
C THR A 31 -3.06 -0.43 -9.81
N SER A 32 -3.58 -1.59 -10.20
CA SER A 32 -4.95 -1.72 -10.77
C SER A 32 -6.08 -1.43 -9.78
N PHE A 33 -5.77 -1.26 -8.48
CA PHE A 33 -6.75 -0.95 -7.45
C PHE A 33 -7.25 0.49 -7.54
N SER A 34 -8.56 0.66 -7.57
CA SER A 34 -9.23 1.96 -7.48
C SER A 34 -9.02 2.64 -6.13
N ASP A 35 -9.28 3.96 -6.06
CA ASP A 35 -9.15 4.72 -4.81
C ASP A 35 -10.08 4.17 -3.72
N ARG A 36 -11.27 3.69 -4.10
CA ARG A 36 -12.18 2.97 -3.19
C ARG A 36 -11.52 1.76 -2.57
N GLU A 37 -10.91 0.92 -3.39
CA GLU A 37 -10.29 -0.32 -2.92
C GLU A 37 -9.09 -0.06 -2.02
N ILE A 38 -8.31 0.98 -2.32
CA ILE A 38 -7.17 1.40 -1.49
C ILE A 38 -7.69 1.92 -0.14
N VAL A 39 -8.67 2.82 -0.15
CA VAL A 39 -9.27 3.37 1.07
C VAL A 39 -9.84 2.26 1.94
N ILE A 40 -10.60 1.31 1.37
CA ILE A 40 -11.21 0.23 2.15
C ILE A 40 -10.15 -0.67 2.77
N ARG A 41 -9.09 -0.99 2.03
CA ARG A 41 -7.99 -1.84 2.56
C ARG A 41 -7.18 -1.14 3.65
N LEU A 42 -7.01 0.18 3.56
CA LEU A 42 -6.22 0.94 4.54
C LEU A 42 -7.04 1.39 5.75
N LEU A 43 -8.27 1.85 5.53
CA LEU A 43 -9.09 2.56 6.52
C LEU A 43 -10.41 1.86 6.86
N GLY A 44 -10.78 0.81 6.12
CA GLY A 44 -12.06 0.11 6.27
C GLY A 44 -13.23 0.74 5.50
N GLU A 45 -14.32 0.00 5.41
CA GLU A 45 -15.51 0.38 4.64
C GLU A 45 -16.25 1.59 5.21
N ALA A 46 -16.33 1.69 6.55
CA ALA A 46 -16.94 2.85 7.21
C ALA A 46 -16.26 4.17 6.81
N SER A 47 -14.93 4.18 6.70
CA SER A 47 -14.16 5.34 6.26
C SER A 47 -14.45 5.72 4.80
N TRP A 48 -14.69 4.75 3.93
CA TRP A 48 -15.12 5.03 2.56
C TRP A 48 -16.49 5.72 2.53
N THR A 49 -17.45 5.23 3.31
CA THR A 49 -18.79 5.85 3.40
C THR A 49 -18.71 7.30 3.91
N LEU A 50 -17.86 7.58 4.90
CA LEU A 50 -17.60 8.94 5.37
C LEU A 50 -17.00 9.83 4.28
N LEU A 51 -16.03 9.33 3.51
CA LEU A 51 -15.42 10.07 2.40
C LEU A 51 -16.41 10.35 1.27
N ASP A 52 -17.31 9.42 0.97
CA ASP A 52 -18.34 9.59 -0.05
C ASP A 52 -19.35 10.66 0.37
N ALA A 53 -19.81 10.63 1.62
CA ALA A 53 -20.67 11.66 2.19
C ALA A 53 -20.02 13.06 2.15
N LEU A 54 -18.72 13.15 2.46
CA LEU A 54 -17.97 14.42 2.39
C LEU A 54 -17.76 14.92 0.96
N ARG A 55 -17.61 14.02 -0.03
CA ARG A 55 -17.47 14.41 -1.44
C ARG A 55 -18.74 15.04 -2.02
N GLY A 56 -19.91 14.58 -1.57
CA GLY A 56 -21.19 15.20 -1.93
C GLY A 56 -21.29 16.68 -1.52
N ALA A 57 -20.54 17.11 -0.50
CA ALA A 57 -20.61 18.45 0.09
C ALA A 57 -19.75 19.53 -0.62
N ARG A 58 -19.10 19.23 -1.76
CA ARG A 58 -18.42 20.16 -2.71
C ARG A 58 -17.40 21.20 -2.20
N GLN A 59 -17.04 21.28 -0.91
CA GLN A 59 -16.16 22.33 -0.37
C GLN A 59 -14.76 21.88 0.12
N THR A 60 -14.42 20.58 0.15
CA THR A 60 -13.18 20.09 0.83
C THR A 60 -12.11 19.48 -0.08
N GLY A 61 -11.85 20.06 -1.25
CA GLY A 61 -10.90 19.48 -2.23
C GLY A 61 -9.45 19.39 -1.75
N ARG A 62 -8.95 20.39 -1.01
CA ARG A 62 -7.54 20.44 -0.58
C ARG A 62 -7.22 19.47 0.57
N SER A 63 -8.12 19.35 1.55
CA SER A 63 -7.96 18.42 2.67
C SER A 63 -8.13 16.96 2.24
N ALA A 64 -9.10 16.70 1.35
CA ALA A 64 -9.27 15.38 0.73
C ALA A 64 -8.01 14.97 -0.05
N ARG A 65 -7.47 15.85 -0.89
CA ARG A 65 -6.22 15.60 -1.63
C ARG A 65 -5.06 15.23 -0.71
N MET A 66 -4.88 15.95 0.39
CA MET A 66 -3.80 15.65 1.36
C MET A 66 -3.98 14.27 2.01
N LEU A 67 -5.22 13.88 2.32
CA LEU A 67 -5.49 12.54 2.83
C LEU A 67 -5.16 11.47 1.76
N TYR A 68 -5.59 11.67 0.51
CA TYR A 68 -5.26 10.74 -0.58
C TYR A 68 -3.76 10.66 -0.88
N GLU A 69 -3.00 11.75 -0.70
CA GLU A 69 -1.54 11.73 -0.77
C GLU A 69 -0.94 10.84 0.33
N VAL A 70 -1.42 10.95 1.58
CA VAL A 70 -0.97 10.07 2.68
C VAL A 70 -1.28 8.60 2.40
N LEU A 71 -2.51 8.30 1.95
CA LEU A 71 -2.91 6.93 1.60
C LEU A 71 -2.11 6.39 0.41
N GLY A 72 -1.83 7.25 -0.58
CA GLY A 72 -1.01 6.94 -1.73
C GLY A 72 0.43 6.58 -1.35
N ASP A 73 1.04 7.35 -0.44
CA ASP A 73 2.40 7.11 0.05
C ASP A 73 2.51 5.78 0.80
N ILE A 74 1.52 5.44 1.64
CA ILE A 74 1.46 4.12 2.31
C ILE A 74 1.32 3.02 1.25
N TRP A 75 0.38 3.19 0.32
CA TRP A 75 0.05 2.18 -0.67
C TRP A 75 1.20 1.88 -1.62
N VAL A 76 1.90 2.90 -2.12
CA VAL A 76 3.02 2.72 -3.05
C VAL A 76 4.16 1.95 -2.40
N VAL A 77 4.43 2.18 -1.11
CA VAL A 77 5.45 1.44 -0.37
C VAL A 77 5.01 0.00 -0.14
N ARG A 78 3.78 -0.25 0.33
CA ARG A 78 3.28 -1.61 0.53
C ARG A 78 3.31 -2.47 -0.74
N ARG A 79 3.20 -1.83 -1.90
CA ARG A 79 3.11 -2.50 -3.22
C ARG A 79 4.41 -2.50 -4.00
N ASN A 80 5.50 -1.99 -3.44
CA ASN A 80 6.79 -1.95 -4.11
C ASN A 80 7.87 -2.58 -3.22
N PRO A 81 8.26 -3.84 -3.48
CA PRO A 81 9.32 -4.51 -2.73
C PRO A 81 10.64 -3.73 -2.66
N TYR A 82 11.00 -2.97 -3.71
CA TYR A 82 12.22 -2.17 -3.71
C TYR A 82 12.15 -1.01 -2.70
N LEU A 83 10.99 -0.36 -2.58
CA LEU A 83 10.78 0.68 -1.57
C LEU A 83 10.73 0.08 -0.16
N GLN A 84 10.13 -1.10 -0.01
CA GLN A 84 10.15 -1.81 1.29
C GLN A 84 11.57 -2.14 1.72
N ASP A 85 12.37 -2.73 0.83
CA ASP A 85 13.75 -3.10 1.13
C ASP A 85 14.59 -1.86 1.48
N ASP A 86 14.50 -0.80 0.67
CA ASP A 86 15.19 0.47 0.95
C ASP A 86 14.83 1.05 2.32
N LEU A 87 13.54 1.05 2.71
CA LEU A 87 13.09 1.58 3.99
C LEU A 87 13.38 0.66 5.18
N LEU A 88 13.51 -0.66 4.94
CA LEU A 88 13.99 -1.61 5.94
C LEU A 88 15.48 -1.40 6.23
N ASP A 89 16.28 -1.16 5.18
CA ASP A 89 17.73 -0.97 5.27
C ASP A 89 18.12 0.44 5.77
N ASN A 90 17.23 1.42 5.60
CA ASN A 90 17.46 2.82 5.99
C ASN A 90 16.47 3.32 7.06
N PRO A 91 16.69 3.01 8.36
CA PRO A 91 15.78 3.38 9.45
C PRO A 91 15.50 4.89 9.56
N LYS A 92 16.50 5.73 9.23
CA LYS A 92 16.36 7.19 9.23
C LYS A 92 15.36 7.66 8.17
N ARG A 93 15.51 7.19 6.93
CA ARG A 93 14.61 7.51 5.81
C ARG A 93 13.18 7.02 6.10
N ARG A 94 13.05 5.83 6.69
CA ARG A 94 11.75 5.32 7.17
C ARG A 94 11.12 6.26 8.19
N GLN A 95 11.87 6.71 9.19
CA GLN A 95 11.33 7.63 10.20
C GLN A 95 10.95 8.98 9.60
N GLU A 96 11.73 9.51 8.66
CA GLU A 96 11.42 10.75 7.93
C GLU A 96 10.09 10.64 7.16
N LEU A 97 9.86 9.52 6.47
CA LEU A 97 8.58 9.24 5.80
C LEU A 97 7.43 9.21 6.80
N ILE A 98 7.53 8.41 7.87
CA ILE A 98 6.47 8.29 8.90
C ILE A 98 6.14 9.66 9.51
N ASN A 99 7.16 10.44 9.87
CA ASN A 99 6.99 11.78 10.41
C ASN A 99 6.28 12.71 9.41
N ALA A 100 6.63 12.64 8.12
CA ALA A 100 5.98 13.42 7.08
C ALA A 100 4.48 13.05 6.93
N LEU A 101 4.13 11.76 7.03
CA LEU A 101 2.73 11.31 7.00
C LEU A 101 1.93 11.87 8.18
N HIS A 102 2.45 11.74 9.41
CA HIS A 102 1.81 12.33 10.59
C HIS A 102 1.67 13.85 10.49
N HIS A 103 2.71 14.54 10.00
CA HIS A 103 2.67 15.98 9.80
C HIS A 103 1.57 16.38 8.81
N ARG A 104 1.42 15.69 7.68
CA ARG A 104 0.33 15.95 6.73
C ARG A 104 -1.05 15.74 7.35
N LEU A 105 -1.24 14.69 8.15
CA LEU A 105 -2.51 14.46 8.86
C LEU A 105 -2.79 15.56 9.89
N ALA A 106 -1.77 16.05 10.61
CA ALA A 106 -1.91 17.17 11.52
C ALA A 106 -2.32 18.47 10.79
N GLU A 107 -1.77 18.72 9.60
CA GLU A 107 -2.18 19.85 8.75
C GLU A 107 -3.63 19.74 8.27
N VAL A 108 -4.12 18.53 7.98
CA VAL A 108 -5.54 18.30 7.67
C VAL A 108 -6.43 18.63 8.88
N ASP A 109 -6.03 18.24 10.09
CA ASP A 109 -6.77 18.53 11.32
C ASP A 109 -6.82 20.03 11.63
N LYS A 110 -5.70 20.75 11.48
CA LYS A 110 -5.66 22.21 11.63
C LYS A 110 -6.61 22.91 10.68
N ARG A 111 -6.68 22.44 9.42
CA ARG A 111 -7.61 23.01 8.44
C ARG A 111 -9.06 22.72 8.77
N ARG A 112 -9.38 21.52 9.27
CA ARG A 112 -10.72 21.20 9.75
C ARG A 112 -11.17 22.26 10.77
N LEU A 113 -10.37 22.50 11.79
CA LEU A 113 -10.66 23.49 12.84
C LEU A 113 -10.80 24.92 12.29
N ALA A 114 -9.90 25.33 11.38
CA ALA A 114 -9.95 26.65 10.78
C ALA A 114 -11.25 26.86 9.96
N VAL A 115 -11.67 25.85 9.22
CA VAL A 115 -12.89 25.93 8.41
C VAL A 115 -14.15 25.92 9.28
N ASP A 116 -14.18 25.09 10.33
CA ASP A 116 -15.29 25.08 11.30
C ASP A 116 -15.50 26.45 11.96
N SER A 117 -14.42 27.21 12.19
CA SER A 117 -14.48 28.54 12.78
C SER A 117 -14.88 29.66 11.81
N ALA A 118 -14.82 29.42 10.49
CA ALA A 118 -14.95 30.44 9.46
C ALA A 118 -16.17 30.26 8.54
N GLU A 119 -16.79 29.07 8.49
CA GLU A 119 -17.95 28.80 7.62
C GLU A 119 -19.25 29.43 8.18
N PRO A 120 -19.89 30.37 7.46
CA PRO A 120 -21.25 30.76 7.75
C PRO A 120 -22.20 29.69 7.21
N GLY A 121 -22.85 28.94 8.11
CA GLY A 121 -23.77 27.86 7.77
C GLY A 121 -24.58 27.40 8.97
N GLU A 122 -25.46 26.42 8.77
CA GLU A 122 -26.21 25.80 9.87
C GLU A 122 -25.24 25.10 10.83
N PRO A 123 -25.21 25.47 12.13
CA PRO A 123 -24.22 24.94 13.08
C PRO A 123 -24.17 23.40 13.15
N HIS A 124 -25.33 22.76 12.99
CA HIS A 124 -25.43 21.30 13.01
C HIS A 124 -24.70 20.62 11.84
N LEU A 125 -24.76 21.18 10.63
CA LEU A 125 -24.13 20.61 9.44
C LEU A 125 -22.61 20.77 9.47
N VAL A 126 -22.12 21.94 9.92
CA VAL A 126 -20.68 22.20 10.09
C VAL A 126 -20.11 21.24 11.14
N GLN A 127 -20.79 21.10 12.28
CA GLN A 127 -20.38 20.18 13.35
C GLN A 127 -20.35 18.72 12.89
N GLN A 128 -21.35 18.27 12.12
CA GLN A 128 -21.41 16.92 11.58
C GLN A 128 -20.27 16.67 10.58
N ARG A 129 -20.00 17.62 9.67
CA ARG A 129 -18.88 17.51 8.71
C ARG A 129 -17.56 17.40 9.45
N SER A 130 -17.35 18.25 10.46
CA SER A 130 -16.16 18.23 11.30
C SER A 130 -15.97 16.89 12.00
N ALA A 131 -17.04 16.35 12.60
CA ALA A 131 -17.02 15.05 13.26
C ALA A 131 -16.64 13.92 12.29
N ASN A 132 -17.18 13.93 11.07
CA ASN A 132 -16.84 12.94 10.03
C ASN A 132 -15.35 13.01 9.64
N VAL A 133 -14.80 14.22 9.47
CA VAL A 133 -13.36 14.41 9.19
C VAL A 133 -12.50 13.95 10.36
N ALA A 134 -12.91 14.23 11.60
CA ALA A 134 -12.19 13.78 12.78
C ALA A 134 -12.13 12.25 12.88
N GLN A 135 -13.23 11.55 12.58
CA GLN A 135 -13.27 10.08 12.50
C GLN A 135 -12.32 9.54 11.42
N LEU A 136 -12.30 10.15 10.23
CA LEU A 136 -11.37 9.79 9.16
C LEU A 136 -9.91 9.98 9.56
N LEU A 137 -9.60 11.07 10.27
CA LEU A 137 -8.25 11.31 10.77
C LEU A 137 -7.81 10.29 11.81
N VAL A 138 -8.72 9.80 12.66
CA VAL A 138 -8.43 8.70 13.58
C VAL A 138 -8.07 7.42 12.80
N ALA A 139 -8.88 7.05 11.80
CA ALA A 139 -8.59 5.90 10.96
C ALA A 139 -7.26 6.05 10.19
N ALA A 140 -7.00 7.23 9.64
CA ALA A 140 -5.77 7.51 8.90
C ALA A 140 -4.51 7.50 9.78
N ARG A 141 -4.60 8.05 11.01
CA ARG A 141 -3.49 7.99 11.97
C ARG A 141 -3.16 6.55 12.34
N ARG A 142 -4.18 5.74 12.62
CA ARG A 142 -4.03 4.30 12.86
C ARG A 142 -3.36 3.60 11.67
N ALA A 143 -3.77 3.91 10.44
CA ALA A 143 -3.15 3.32 9.26
C ALA A 143 -1.66 3.67 9.11
N VAL A 144 -1.25 4.90 9.49
CA VAL A 144 0.17 5.30 9.54
C VAL A 144 0.91 4.53 10.65
N ASP A 145 0.31 4.38 11.83
CA ASP A 145 0.90 3.65 12.95
C ASP A 145 1.09 2.16 12.62
N ASP A 146 0.06 1.53 12.04
CA ASP A 146 0.11 0.14 11.58
C ASP A 146 1.19 -0.03 10.50
N PHE A 147 1.26 0.88 9.52
CA PHE A 147 2.31 0.91 8.50
C PHE A 147 3.72 1.05 9.11
N ALA A 148 3.89 1.88 10.15
CA ALA A 148 5.17 2.00 10.85
C ALA A 148 5.56 0.70 11.56
N ALA A 149 4.60 0.05 12.23
CA ALA A 149 4.80 -1.20 12.96
C ALA A 149 5.15 -2.38 12.03
N GLU A 150 4.59 -2.42 10.81
CA GLU A 150 4.84 -3.44 9.79
C GLU A 150 6.33 -3.61 9.47
N PHE A 151 7.11 -2.53 9.42
CA PHE A 151 8.55 -2.63 9.16
C PHE A 151 9.28 -3.40 10.25
N ARG A 152 8.92 -3.17 11.51
CA ARG A 152 9.55 -3.87 12.63
C ARG A 152 9.16 -5.35 12.61
N ALA A 153 7.88 -5.64 12.42
CA ALA A 153 7.38 -7.01 12.29
C ALA A 153 8.07 -7.76 11.14
N THR A 154 8.21 -7.10 9.99
CA THR A 154 8.89 -7.66 8.81
C THR A 154 10.37 -7.94 9.10
N TYR A 155 11.08 -6.99 9.72
CA TYR A 155 12.48 -7.16 10.09
C TYR A 155 12.68 -8.35 11.03
N ASP A 156 11.87 -8.45 12.08
CA ASP A 156 11.96 -9.54 13.06
C ASP A 156 11.62 -10.89 12.40
N LEU A 157 10.61 -10.94 11.52
CA LEU A 157 10.26 -12.14 10.76
C LEU A 157 11.39 -12.56 9.80
N ARG A 158 12.03 -11.63 9.07
CA ARG A 158 13.18 -11.94 8.20
C ARG A 158 14.32 -12.57 8.99
N LYS A 159 14.63 -12.02 10.17
CA LYS A 159 15.68 -12.55 11.05
C LYS A 159 15.35 -13.97 11.54
N ARG A 160 14.10 -14.22 11.93
CA ARG A 160 13.66 -15.57 12.31
C ARG A 160 13.73 -16.54 11.12
N ALA A 161 13.26 -16.11 9.95
CA ALA A 161 13.26 -16.92 8.74
C ALA A 161 14.67 -17.37 8.34
N VAL A 162 15.65 -16.45 8.31
CA VAL A 162 17.06 -16.80 8.05
C VAL A 162 17.60 -17.82 9.06
N LYS A 163 17.25 -17.66 10.35
CA LYS A 163 17.71 -18.57 11.41
C LYS A 163 17.11 -19.98 11.28
N VAL A 164 15.82 -20.08 10.97
CA VAL A 164 15.11 -21.36 10.88
C VAL A 164 15.45 -22.07 9.58
N LEU A 165 15.33 -21.38 8.44
CA LEU A 165 15.51 -21.97 7.11
C LEU A 165 16.99 -22.20 6.78
N GLY A 166 17.89 -21.37 7.31
CA GLY A 166 19.34 -21.53 7.15
C GLY A 166 19.94 -22.77 7.83
N ARG A 167 19.12 -23.57 8.54
CA ARG A 167 19.49 -24.91 9.02
C ARG A 167 19.46 -25.96 7.91
N TYR A 168 18.70 -25.69 6.85
CA TYR A 168 18.37 -26.66 5.80
C TYR A 168 18.91 -26.26 4.43
N THR A 169 19.23 -24.99 4.22
CA THR A 169 19.77 -24.46 2.96
C THR A 169 20.84 -23.40 3.22
N ASP A 170 21.67 -23.11 2.21
CA ASP A 170 22.51 -21.91 2.23
C ASP A 170 21.67 -20.63 2.31
N LYS A 171 22.17 -19.61 3.01
CA LYS A 171 21.48 -18.33 3.21
C LYS A 171 21.16 -17.61 1.90
N ARG A 172 21.96 -17.80 0.84
CA ARG A 172 21.73 -17.21 -0.48
C ARG A 172 20.42 -17.68 -1.13
N ASN A 173 19.94 -18.87 -0.75
CA ASN A 173 18.71 -19.46 -1.25
C ASN A 173 17.48 -18.93 -0.51
N ILE A 174 17.65 -18.04 0.49
CA ILE A 174 16.58 -17.38 1.25
C ILE A 174 16.49 -15.92 0.77
N CYS A 175 15.71 -15.70 -0.28
CA CYS A 175 15.69 -14.43 -1.00
C CYS A 175 14.55 -13.52 -0.53
N PHE A 176 14.89 -12.34 0.00
CA PHE A 176 13.92 -11.31 0.37
C PHE A 176 13.88 -10.12 -0.60
N ASP A 177 14.80 -10.10 -1.56
CA ASP A 177 15.04 -8.97 -2.43
C ASP A 177 13.86 -8.73 -3.39
N GLY A 178 13.72 -7.47 -3.80
CA GLY A 178 12.68 -7.05 -4.72
C GLY A 178 12.67 -7.81 -6.05
N ILE A 179 13.81 -8.18 -6.63
CA ILE A 179 13.82 -8.84 -7.96
C ILE A 179 13.25 -10.26 -7.89
N LYS A 180 13.60 -11.03 -6.86
CA LYS A 180 13.03 -12.37 -6.63
C LYS A 180 11.55 -12.27 -6.31
N ARG A 181 11.13 -11.36 -5.43
CA ARG A 181 9.71 -11.17 -5.09
C ARG A 181 8.86 -10.72 -6.29
N VAL A 182 9.37 -9.81 -7.12
CA VAL A 182 8.67 -9.30 -8.33
C VAL A 182 8.61 -10.33 -9.46
N SER A 183 9.59 -11.21 -9.59
CA SER A 183 9.55 -12.30 -10.58
C SER A 183 8.63 -13.46 -10.17
N HIS A 184 8.24 -13.54 -8.89
CA HIS A 184 7.44 -14.64 -8.34
C HIS A 184 6.02 -14.22 -7.90
N VAL A 185 5.67 -12.93 -7.99
CA VAL A 185 4.34 -12.40 -7.59
C VAL A 185 3.23 -12.74 -8.58
N THR A 186 3.56 -13.04 -9.83
CA THR A 186 2.57 -13.21 -10.90
C THR A 186 2.91 -14.39 -11.79
N ASP A 187 1.92 -14.88 -12.52
CA ASP A 187 2.03 -15.93 -13.52
C ASP A 187 1.99 -15.33 -14.94
N ALA A 188 1.54 -16.08 -15.95
CA ALA A 188 1.47 -15.60 -17.32
C ALA A 188 0.43 -14.48 -17.53
N THR A 189 -0.47 -14.27 -16.57
CA THR A 189 -1.52 -13.22 -16.65
C THR A 189 -1.02 -11.84 -16.27
N ASP A 190 0.18 -11.74 -15.69
CA ASP A 190 0.75 -10.52 -15.10
C ASP A 190 -0.10 -9.89 -13.98
N TRP A 191 -1.09 -10.62 -13.44
CA TRP A 191 -1.85 -10.20 -12.28
C TRP A 191 -1.01 -10.30 -11.00
N ARG A 192 -0.72 -9.14 -10.41
CA ARG A 192 0.00 -9.02 -9.13
C ARG A 192 -0.97 -8.77 -7.98
N VAL A 193 -1.49 -9.82 -7.34
CA VAL A 193 -2.43 -9.66 -6.20
C VAL A 193 -1.68 -9.41 -4.91
N GLU A 194 -0.75 -10.28 -4.51
CA GLU A 194 0.03 -10.15 -3.26
C GLU A 194 1.47 -10.60 -3.47
N TYR A 195 2.43 -9.83 -2.95
CA TYR A 195 3.85 -10.17 -3.06
C TYR A 195 4.23 -11.27 -2.05
N PRO A 196 5.05 -12.26 -2.44
CA PRO A 196 5.56 -13.25 -1.49
C PRO A 196 6.41 -12.55 -0.41
N PHE A 197 6.40 -13.10 0.81
CA PHE A 197 7.27 -12.63 1.89
C PHE A 197 8.76 -12.87 1.57
N LEU A 198 9.07 -14.07 1.08
CA LEU A 198 10.39 -14.48 0.60
C LEU A 198 10.23 -15.49 -0.54
N VAL A 199 11.33 -15.75 -1.26
CA VAL A 199 11.43 -16.81 -2.26
C VAL A 199 12.54 -17.77 -1.83
N LEU A 200 12.25 -19.08 -1.86
CA LEU A 200 13.25 -20.13 -1.64
C LEU A 200 13.71 -20.71 -2.97
N THR A 201 15.01 -20.84 -3.14
CA THR A 201 15.63 -21.47 -4.32
C THR A 201 16.61 -22.56 -3.89
N PRO A 202 16.12 -23.71 -3.38
CA PRO A 202 16.99 -24.80 -2.94
C PRO A 202 17.87 -25.32 -4.08
N ASP A 203 19.06 -25.80 -3.75
CA ASP A 203 20.01 -26.34 -4.73
C ASP A 203 19.77 -27.84 -5.01
N SER A 204 19.09 -28.54 -4.11
CA SER A 204 18.81 -29.97 -4.21
C SER A 204 17.44 -30.37 -3.62
N GLU A 205 16.93 -31.53 -4.04
CA GLU A 205 15.66 -32.07 -3.55
C GLU A 205 15.69 -32.42 -2.06
N ASP A 206 16.85 -32.81 -1.53
CA ASP A 206 17.03 -33.21 -0.12
C ASP A 206 16.73 -32.06 0.86
N GLU A 207 16.86 -30.80 0.42
CA GLU A 207 16.57 -29.62 1.23
C GLU A 207 15.06 -29.41 1.45
N MET A 208 14.22 -29.93 0.55
CA MET A 208 12.78 -29.60 0.47
C MET A 208 12.04 -29.94 1.76
N ALA A 209 12.27 -31.12 2.33
CA ALA A 209 11.57 -31.54 3.55
C ALA A 209 11.90 -30.61 4.73
N GLY A 210 13.16 -30.19 4.85
CA GLY A 210 13.61 -29.25 5.87
C GLY A 210 13.01 -27.86 5.69
N LEU A 211 12.99 -27.36 4.45
CA LEU A 211 12.42 -26.06 4.11
C LEU A 211 10.91 -26.01 4.37
N VAL A 212 10.16 -27.03 3.96
CA VAL A 212 8.71 -27.13 4.25
C VAL A 212 8.46 -27.11 5.75
N LYS A 213 9.22 -27.91 6.52
CA LYS A 213 9.13 -27.91 7.98
C LYS A 213 9.43 -26.54 8.59
N GLY A 214 10.47 -25.86 8.10
CA GLY A 214 10.83 -24.52 8.56
C GLY A 214 9.79 -23.46 8.23
N CYS A 215 9.15 -23.53 7.06
CA CYS A 215 8.04 -22.65 6.69
C CYS A 215 6.82 -22.85 7.61
N ILE A 216 6.48 -24.10 7.95
CA ILE A 216 5.42 -24.41 8.92
C ILE A 216 5.76 -23.86 10.32
N GLU A 217 7.01 -24.00 10.79
CA GLU A 217 7.47 -23.43 12.06
C GLU A 217 7.33 -21.89 12.11
N LEU A 218 7.45 -21.24 10.94
CA LEU A 218 7.33 -19.78 10.80
C LEU A 218 5.90 -19.30 10.52
N ASP A 219 4.91 -20.21 10.48
CA ASP A 219 3.52 -19.93 10.10
C ASP A 219 3.40 -19.30 8.70
N LEU A 220 4.21 -19.78 7.76
CA LEU A 220 4.23 -19.30 6.37
C LEU A 220 3.44 -20.25 5.46
N THR A 221 2.62 -19.65 4.60
CA THR A 221 1.99 -20.37 3.49
C THR A 221 3.01 -20.65 2.38
N ILE A 222 3.01 -21.87 1.86
CA ILE A 222 3.94 -22.33 0.82
C ILE A 222 3.20 -22.38 -0.51
N ILE A 223 3.77 -21.73 -1.54
CA ILE A 223 3.27 -21.78 -2.91
C ILE A 223 4.38 -22.33 -3.80
N PRO A 224 4.30 -23.60 -4.24
CA PRO A 224 5.29 -24.15 -5.14
C PRO A 224 5.18 -23.48 -6.51
N ARG A 225 6.32 -23.21 -7.15
CA ARG A 225 6.37 -22.55 -8.46
C ARG A 225 7.43 -23.20 -9.33
N GLY A 226 7.02 -23.58 -10.55
CA GLY A 226 7.95 -23.92 -11.65
C GLY A 226 8.29 -22.67 -12.47
N GLY A 227 8.06 -22.71 -13.79
CA GLY A 227 8.30 -21.57 -14.68
C GLY A 227 7.33 -20.40 -14.53
N GLY A 228 6.21 -20.56 -13.81
CA GLY A 228 5.23 -19.50 -13.60
C GLY A 228 4.34 -19.19 -14.82
N THR A 229 4.13 -20.17 -15.69
CA THR A 229 3.36 -20.03 -16.94
C THR A 229 1.88 -20.42 -16.80
N GLY A 230 1.34 -20.48 -15.58
CA GLY A 230 -0.08 -20.73 -15.35
C GLY A 230 -0.94 -19.55 -15.83
N CYS A 231 -2.16 -19.81 -16.26
CA CYS A 231 -3.12 -18.81 -16.75
C CYS A 231 -4.48 -18.89 -16.04
N THR A 232 -4.52 -19.47 -14.84
CA THR A 232 -5.77 -19.90 -14.16
C THR A 232 -6.16 -18.96 -13.04
#